data_AF-A0AAX3SCA1-F1
#
_entry.id   AF-A0AAX3SCA1-F1
#
_cell.length_a   1.000
_cell.length_b   1.000
_cell.length_c   1.000
_cell.angle_alpha   90.00
_cell.angle_beta   90.00
_cell.angle_gamma   90.00
#
_symmetry.space_group_name_H-M   'P 1'
#
loop_
_entity.id
_entity.type
_entity.pdbx_description
1 polymer ?
#
loop_
_entity_poly.entity_id
_entity_poly.type
_entity_poly.pdbx_seq_one_letter_code
_entity_poly.pdbx_strand_id
1 'polypeptide(L)'
;MSTSVRLRRFYAWCAFWSLLVALGIFLGLWQWERANDKRVLLDARAAAPALTAPQEMPQDGAMVRLRGEYLPQHTLFLDNRVVEGRLGVAVLTPLRDEHGQVWLIQRGFIETGPSRSAPTAQTPSGSVEVFGEWQTTRPGGPLYGDNQEGLRLQQMSLIPWQETLAPISYQGWLHATEGEGVFIPWWQANVMPPSRHIGYAFQWWGLTLAAFVVMILGGYRMRKDRIQ
;
A
#
# COMPACT_ATOMS: atom_id res chain seq x y z
N MET A 1 -23.86 49.49 -18.12
CA MET A 1 -22.75 48.50 -18.25
C MET A 1 -22.53 48.20 -19.72
N SER A 2 -21.35 48.48 -20.28
CA SER A 2 -21.13 48.39 -21.74
C SER A 2 -21.25 46.93 -22.24
N THR A 3 -21.68 46.76 -23.49
CA THR A 3 -21.88 45.46 -24.16
C THR A 3 -20.63 44.58 -24.15
N SER A 4 -19.44 45.20 -24.10
CA SER A 4 -18.15 44.51 -24.00
C SER A 4 -17.94 43.83 -22.64
N VAL A 5 -18.39 44.44 -21.54
CA VAL A 5 -18.26 43.84 -20.19
C VAL A 5 -19.17 42.62 -20.04
N ARG A 6 -20.41 42.67 -20.55
CA ARG A 6 -21.32 41.51 -20.51
C ARG A 6 -20.79 40.33 -21.34
N LEU A 7 -20.19 40.62 -22.50
CA LEU A 7 -19.60 39.61 -23.37
C LEU A 7 -18.36 38.95 -22.73
N ARG A 8 -17.47 39.74 -22.12
CA ARG A 8 -16.33 39.22 -21.35
C ARG A 8 -16.78 38.32 -20.19
N ARG A 9 -17.83 38.69 -19.47
CA ARG A 9 -18.40 37.87 -18.38
C ARG A 9 -18.94 36.53 -18.89
N PHE A 10 -19.62 36.51 -20.03
CA PHE A 10 -20.11 35.26 -20.64
C PHE A 10 -18.96 34.34 -21.06
N TYR A 11 -17.92 34.86 -21.73
CA TYR A 11 -16.77 34.05 -22.10
C TYR A 11 -15.99 33.55 -20.88
N ALA A 12 -15.81 34.38 -19.85
CA ALA A 12 -15.17 33.98 -18.61
C ALA A 12 -15.96 32.86 -17.90
N TRP A 13 -17.30 32.95 -17.88
CA TRP A 13 -18.18 31.90 -17.37
C TRP A 13 -17.98 30.59 -18.14
N CYS A 14 -18.10 30.62 -19.47
CA CYS A 14 -17.90 29.42 -20.30
C CYS A 14 -16.50 28.83 -20.13
N ALA A 15 -15.46 29.66 -20.15
CA ALA A 15 -14.08 29.20 -19.98
C ALA A 15 -13.86 28.52 -18.63
N PHE A 16 -14.31 29.15 -17.54
CA PHE A 16 -14.21 28.60 -16.19
C PHE A 16 -14.87 27.23 -16.07
N TRP A 17 -16.14 27.12 -16.51
CA TRP A 17 -16.86 25.86 -16.39
C TRP A 17 -16.34 24.78 -17.34
N SER A 18 -15.91 25.13 -18.56
CA SER A 18 -15.25 24.20 -19.47
C SER A 18 -13.97 23.62 -18.86
N LEU A 19 -13.18 24.44 -18.16
CA LEU A 19 -11.99 23.97 -17.45
C LEU A 19 -12.35 22.98 -16.33
N LEU A 20 -13.39 23.27 -15.55
CA LEU A 20 -13.86 22.33 -14.51
C LEU A 20 -14.40 21.02 -15.08
N VAL A 21 -15.13 21.09 -16.19
CA VAL A 21 -15.62 19.90 -16.90
C VAL A 21 -14.45 19.08 -17.42
N ALA A 22 -13.48 19.70 -18.09
CA ALA A 22 -12.29 19.01 -18.59
C ALA A 22 -11.49 18.36 -17.45
N LEU A 23 -11.31 19.08 -16.33
CA LEU A 23 -10.65 18.55 -15.14
C LEU A 23 -11.40 17.35 -14.56
N GLY A 24 -12.72 17.43 -14.42
CA GLY A 24 -13.54 16.34 -13.89
C GLY A 24 -13.51 15.09 -14.77
N ILE A 25 -13.55 15.24 -16.10
CA ILE A 25 -13.36 14.13 -17.05
C ILE A 25 -11.99 13.49 -16.84
N PHE A 26 -10.93 14.31 -16.82
CA PHE A 26 -9.56 13.85 -16.65
C PHE A 26 -9.39 13.08 -15.33
N LEU A 27 -9.86 13.63 -14.21
CA LEU A 27 -9.75 12.98 -12.90
C LEU A 27 -10.57 11.69 -12.82
N GLY A 28 -11.74 11.64 -13.47
CA GLY A 28 -12.54 10.43 -13.57
C GLY A 28 -11.84 9.32 -14.37
N LEU A 29 -11.25 9.66 -15.52
CA LEU A 29 -10.44 8.73 -16.31
C LEU A 29 -9.19 8.25 -15.56
N TRP A 30 -8.50 9.16 -14.88
CA TRP A 30 -7.33 8.82 -14.07
C TRP A 30 -7.68 7.84 -12.94
N GLN A 31 -8.80 8.04 -12.24
CA GLN A 31 -9.26 7.08 -11.22
C GLN A 31 -9.66 5.74 -11.82
N TRP A 32 -10.26 5.73 -13.01
CA TRP A 32 -10.60 4.50 -13.72
C TRP A 32 -9.36 3.68 -14.10
N GLU A 33 -8.34 4.35 -14.66
CA GLU A 33 -7.06 3.72 -14.99
C GLU A 33 -6.38 3.18 -13.73
N ARG A 34 -6.37 3.94 -12.63
CA ARG A 34 -5.83 3.50 -11.35
C ARG A 34 -6.54 2.24 -10.82
N ALA A 35 -7.85 2.13 -11.03
CA ALA A 35 -8.59 0.92 -10.69
C ALA A 35 -8.14 -0.28 -11.54
N ASN A 36 -7.94 -0.07 -12.85
CA ASN A 36 -7.49 -1.11 -13.76
C ASN A 36 -6.07 -1.61 -13.41
N ASP A 37 -5.12 -0.70 -13.16
CA ASP A 37 -3.76 -1.07 -12.73
C ASP A 37 -3.78 -1.91 -11.47
N LYS A 38 -4.61 -1.50 -10.49
CA LYS A 38 -4.78 -2.22 -9.22
C LYS A 38 -5.35 -3.62 -9.45
N ARG A 39 -6.30 -3.77 -10.37
CA ARG A 39 -6.88 -5.07 -10.72
C ARG A 39 -5.83 -5.99 -11.34
N VAL A 40 -5.08 -5.51 -12.34
CA VAL A 40 -4.02 -6.31 -13.00
C VAL A 40 -2.97 -6.78 -11.99
N LEU A 41 -2.56 -5.91 -11.07
CA LEU A 41 -1.61 -6.28 -10.01
C LEU A 41 -2.17 -7.35 -9.06
N LEU A 42 -3.45 -7.26 -8.70
CA LEU A 42 -4.08 -8.25 -7.82
C LEU A 42 -4.29 -9.59 -8.54
N ASP A 43 -4.69 -9.57 -9.80
CA ASP A 43 -4.88 -10.77 -10.62
C ASP A 43 -3.53 -11.50 -10.80
N ALA A 44 -2.44 -10.77 -11.04
CA ALA A 44 -1.10 -11.34 -11.12
C ALA A 44 -0.64 -11.99 -9.81
N ARG A 45 -0.94 -11.37 -8.66
CA ARG A 45 -0.66 -11.96 -7.34
C ARG A 45 -1.52 -13.19 -7.08
N ALA A 46 -2.81 -13.14 -7.40
CA ALA A 46 -3.72 -14.27 -7.22
C ALA A 46 -3.37 -15.47 -8.12
N ALA A 47 -2.81 -15.21 -9.30
CA ALA A 47 -2.31 -16.24 -10.21
C ALA A 47 -0.91 -16.78 -9.82
N ALA A 48 -0.30 -16.27 -8.76
CA ALA A 48 1.03 -16.69 -8.38
C ALA A 48 1.06 -18.12 -7.83
N PRO A 49 2.11 -18.91 -8.16
CA PRO A 49 2.17 -20.31 -7.75
C PRO A 49 2.37 -20.42 -6.24
N ALA A 50 1.89 -21.53 -5.69
CA ALA A 50 2.32 -21.98 -4.37
C ALA A 50 3.67 -22.71 -4.51
N LEU A 51 4.64 -22.33 -3.68
CA LEU A 51 6.01 -22.84 -3.69
C LEU A 51 6.35 -23.46 -2.34
N THR A 52 7.17 -24.51 -2.35
CA THR A 52 7.72 -25.15 -1.13
C THR A 52 9.24 -25.11 -1.24
N ALA A 53 9.90 -24.54 -0.23
CA ALA A 53 11.36 -24.37 -0.18
C ALA A 53 12.00 -23.89 -1.52
N PRO A 54 11.49 -22.80 -2.13
CA PRO A 54 11.98 -22.33 -3.42
C PRO A 54 13.47 -21.98 -3.35
N GLN A 55 14.23 -22.36 -4.38
CA GLN A 55 15.67 -22.08 -4.49
C GLN A 55 15.98 -20.78 -5.27
N GLU A 56 14.94 -20.16 -5.82
CA GLU A 56 14.99 -18.90 -6.54
C GLU A 56 14.06 -17.89 -5.89
N MET A 57 14.25 -16.60 -6.18
CA MET A 57 13.40 -15.55 -5.64
C MET A 57 11.95 -15.76 -6.07
N PRO A 58 11.00 -15.92 -5.14
CA PRO A 58 9.60 -16.07 -5.50
C PRO A 58 9.05 -14.81 -6.17
N GLN A 59 8.06 -14.97 -7.04
CA GLN A 59 7.33 -13.84 -7.59
C GLN A 59 6.43 -13.18 -6.53
N ASP A 60 6.14 -11.89 -6.70
CA ASP A 60 5.22 -11.16 -5.84
C ASP A 60 3.85 -11.86 -5.77
N GLY A 61 3.38 -12.13 -4.55
CA GLY A 61 2.11 -12.83 -4.34
C GLY A 61 2.21 -14.34 -4.29
N ALA A 62 3.38 -14.94 -4.54
CA ALA A 62 3.55 -16.38 -4.40
C ALA A 62 3.31 -16.80 -2.96
N MET A 63 2.52 -17.87 -2.77
CA MET A 63 2.36 -18.49 -1.46
C MET A 63 3.55 -19.41 -1.21
N VAL A 64 4.35 -19.15 -0.18
CA VAL A 64 5.59 -19.89 0.08
C VAL A 64 5.48 -20.63 1.40
N ARG A 65 5.79 -21.92 1.35
CA ARG A 65 6.03 -22.76 2.52
C ARG A 65 7.53 -22.93 2.73
N LEU A 66 8.00 -22.58 3.93
CA LEU A 66 9.40 -22.73 4.34
C LEU A 66 9.46 -23.59 5.59
N ARG A 67 10.54 -24.36 5.70
CA ARG A 67 10.92 -25.07 6.90
C ARG A 67 12.34 -24.68 7.29
N GLY A 68 12.55 -24.37 8.57
CA GLY A 68 13.84 -23.89 9.04
C GLY A 68 13.83 -23.44 10.49
N GLU A 69 14.91 -22.81 10.94
CA GLU A 69 15.04 -22.30 12.29
C GLU A 69 15.02 -20.77 12.30
N TYR A 70 14.23 -20.19 13.20
CA TYR A 70 14.29 -18.75 13.43
C TYR A 70 15.64 -18.36 14.03
N LEU A 71 16.12 -17.16 13.68
CA LEU A 71 17.30 -16.53 14.24
C LEU A 71 16.88 -15.41 15.20
N PRO A 72 16.42 -15.73 16.44
CA PRO A 72 15.75 -14.78 17.32
C PRO A 72 16.63 -13.59 17.72
N GLN A 73 17.95 -13.76 17.76
CA GLN A 73 18.92 -12.70 18.10
C GLN A 73 18.91 -11.56 17.09
N HIS A 74 18.41 -11.80 15.88
CA HIS A 74 18.28 -10.80 14.82
C HIS A 74 16.82 -10.32 14.66
N THR A 75 15.98 -10.48 15.67
CA THR A 75 14.60 -9.98 15.58
C THR A 75 14.56 -8.45 15.68
N LEU A 76 13.91 -7.82 14.72
CA LEU A 76 13.56 -6.40 14.75
C LEU A 76 12.04 -6.23 14.67
N PHE A 77 11.56 -5.04 14.97
CA PHE A 77 10.13 -4.75 15.10
C PHE A 77 9.73 -3.58 14.22
N LEU A 78 8.84 -3.79 13.26
CA LEU A 78 8.27 -2.70 12.47
C LEU A 78 7.33 -1.88 13.34
N ASP A 79 7.67 -0.61 13.56
CA ASP A 79 7.03 0.25 14.52
C ASP A 79 5.72 0.86 14.01
N ASN A 80 4.94 1.43 14.94
CA ASN A 80 3.74 2.22 14.67
C ASN A 80 2.70 1.47 13.82
N ARG A 81 2.48 0.18 14.12
CA ARG A 81 1.37 -0.57 13.52
C ARG A 81 0.12 -0.36 14.35
N VAL A 82 -1.00 -0.16 13.67
CA VAL A 82 -2.32 -0.12 14.29
C VAL A 82 -3.16 -1.21 13.65
N VAL A 83 -3.54 -2.21 14.45
CA VAL A 83 -4.35 -3.36 14.01
C VAL A 83 -5.59 -3.40 14.88
N GLU A 84 -6.77 -3.30 14.26
CA GLU A 84 -8.06 -3.28 14.97
C GLU A 84 -8.11 -2.24 16.12
N GLY A 85 -7.54 -1.06 15.90
CA GLY A 85 -7.49 0.03 16.88
C GLY A 85 -6.43 -0.12 17.98
N ARG A 86 -5.65 -1.21 17.97
CA ARG A 86 -4.58 -1.47 18.95
C ARG A 86 -3.23 -1.07 18.39
N LEU A 87 -2.46 -0.31 19.18
CA LEU A 87 -1.11 0.13 18.83
C LEU A 87 -0.09 -0.95 19.18
N GLY A 88 0.81 -1.22 18.24
CA GLY A 88 1.86 -2.21 18.44
C GLY A 88 2.89 -2.23 17.32
N VAL A 89 3.51 -3.39 17.15
CA VAL A 89 4.60 -3.60 16.21
C VAL A 89 4.41 -4.87 15.39
N ALA A 90 5.01 -4.93 14.21
CA ALA A 90 5.12 -6.17 13.46
C ALA A 90 6.45 -6.86 13.80
N VAL A 91 6.42 -8.15 14.08
CA VAL A 91 7.64 -8.92 14.40
C VAL A 91 8.32 -9.34 13.11
N LEU A 92 9.60 -9.00 12.96
CA LEU A 92 10.44 -9.34 11.82
C LEU A 92 11.60 -10.22 12.31
N THR A 93 11.59 -11.49 11.96
CA THR A 93 12.63 -12.44 12.39
C THR A 93 13.18 -13.17 11.17
N PRO A 94 14.50 -13.13 10.93
CA PRO A 94 15.12 -13.97 9.92
C PRO A 94 14.95 -15.46 10.24
N LEU A 95 14.73 -16.28 9.23
CA LEU A 95 14.64 -17.73 9.31
C LEU A 95 15.68 -18.34 8.39
N ARG A 96 16.50 -19.26 8.91
CA ARG A 96 17.43 -20.05 8.12
C ARG A 96 16.77 -21.35 7.72
N ASP A 97 16.60 -21.58 6.43
CA ASP A 97 15.99 -22.82 5.93
C ASP A 97 16.97 -24.01 5.92
N GLU A 98 16.45 -25.19 5.55
CA GLU A 98 17.22 -26.43 5.46
C GLU A 98 18.33 -26.38 4.39
N HIS A 99 18.26 -25.44 3.44
CA HIS A 99 19.26 -25.21 2.41
C HIS A 99 20.29 -24.13 2.79
N GLY A 100 20.19 -23.58 4.01
CA GLY A 100 21.07 -22.54 4.52
C GLY A 100 20.72 -21.12 4.04
N GLN A 101 19.62 -20.95 3.31
CA GLN A 101 19.15 -19.65 2.87
C GLN A 101 18.51 -18.89 4.03
N VAL A 102 18.72 -17.59 4.06
CA VAL A 102 18.20 -16.70 5.11
C VAL A 102 17.05 -15.88 4.54
N TRP A 103 15.85 -16.14 5.07
CA TRP A 103 14.60 -15.51 4.67
C TRP A 103 14.17 -14.50 5.73
N LEU A 104 13.72 -13.30 5.33
CA LEU A 104 13.07 -12.39 6.27
C LEU A 104 11.61 -12.77 6.44
N ILE A 105 11.19 -13.08 7.66
CA ILE A 105 9.81 -13.44 7.97
C ILE A 105 9.15 -12.33 8.77
N GLN A 106 8.08 -11.76 8.22
CA GLN A 106 7.12 -10.94 8.95
C GLN A 106 6.13 -11.89 9.64
N ARG A 107 6.26 -12.02 10.96
CA ARG A 107 5.57 -13.03 11.77
C ARG A 107 4.22 -12.56 12.33
N GLY A 108 3.62 -11.50 11.80
CA GLY A 108 2.41 -10.89 12.38
C GLY A 108 2.65 -9.76 13.38
N PHE A 109 1.57 -9.34 14.03
CA PHE A 109 1.46 -8.17 14.91
C PHE A 109 1.40 -8.57 16.38
N ILE A 110 2.07 -7.79 17.23
CA ILE A 110 1.93 -7.83 18.68
C ILE A 110 1.56 -6.45 19.21
N GLU A 111 0.63 -6.40 20.16
CA GLU A 111 0.27 -5.17 20.84
C GLU A 111 1.36 -4.78 21.85
N THR A 112 1.81 -3.53 21.82
CA THR A 112 2.79 -3.00 22.79
C THR A 112 2.24 -1.82 23.58
N GLY A 113 1.07 -1.30 23.20
CA GLY A 113 0.55 -0.04 23.71
C GLY A 113 1.48 1.15 23.39
N PRO A 114 1.34 2.28 24.10
CA PRO A 114 2.11 3.50 23.86
C PRO A 114 3.54 3.46 24.44
N SER A 115 3.91 2.39 25.16
CA SER A 115 5.24 2.26 25.76
C SER A 115 6.34 2.18 24.71
N ARG A 116 7.44 2.88 24.95
CA ARG A 116 8.67 2.81 24.14
C ARG A 116 9.65 1.74 24.62
N SER A 117 9.29 0.94 25.62
CA SER A 117 10.10 -0.22 26.01
C SER A 117 10.39 -1.13 24.81
N ALA A 118 11.55 -1.78 24.82
CA ALA A 118 11.92 -2.73 23.78
C ALA A 118 10.86 -3.85 23.69
N PRO A 119 10.22 -4.05 22.52
CA PRO A 119 9.29 -5.15 22.35
C PRO A 119 10.00 -6.49 22.53
N THR A 120 9.27 -7.48 23.00
CA THR A 120 9.74 -8.86 23.06
C THR A 120 8.73 -9.75 22.34
N ALA A 121 9.22 -10.77 21.65
CA ALA A 121 8.40 -11.74 20.94
C ALA A 121 8.90 -13.14 21.27
N GLN A 122 8.00 -14.00 21.74
CA GLN A 122 8.32 -15.41 21.94
C GLN A 122 8.63 -16.04 20.58
N THR A 123 9.74 -16.78 20.51
CA THR A 123 10.20 -17.43 19.29
C THR A 123 10.38 -18.92 19.59
N PRO A 124 9.71 -19.82 18.85
CA PRO A 124 9.91 -21.25 18.99
C PRO A 124 11.38 -21.61 18.84
N SER A 125 11.81 -22.64 19.57
CA SER A 125 13.16 -23.21 19.43
C SER A 125 13.12 -24.41 18.48
N GLY A 126 14.18 -24.58 17.69
CA GLY A 126 14.29 -25.66 16.72
C GLY A 126 13.62 -25.36 15.38
N SER A 127 13.49 -26.41 14.56
CA SER A 127 12.91 -26.34 13.22
C SER A 127 11.40 -26.17 13.25
N VAL A 128 10.91 -25.15 12.54
CA VAL A 128 9.50 -24.80 12.37
C VAL A 128 9.11 -24.82 10.90
N GLU A 129 7.81 -25.00 10.63
CA GLU A 129 7.21 -24.75 9.31
C GLU A 129 6.41 -23.44 9.33
N VAL A 130 6.61 -22.61 8.31
CA VAL A 130 5.92 -21.33 8.13
C VAL A 130 5.34 -21.23 6.72
N PHE A 131 4.17 -20.62 6.62
CA PHE A 131 3.47 -20.41 5.37
C PHE A 131 2.96 -18.98 5.27
N GLY A 132 3.10 -18.37 4.08
CA GLY A 132 2.74 -16.97 3.90
C GLY A 132 2.85 -16.50 2.45
N GLU A 133 2.54 -15.23 2.24
CA GLU A 133 2.66 -14.58 0.92
C GLU A 133 4.01 -13.88 0.79
N TRP A 134 4.73 -14.14 -0.30
CA TRP A 134 5.98 -13.45 -0.60
C TRP A 134 5.74 -12.04 -1.14
N GLN A 135 6.55 -11.10 -0.64
CA GLN A 135 6.63 -9.75 -1.17
C GLN A 135 8.08 -9.36 -1.43
N THR A 136 8.37 -9.03 -2.69
CA THR A 136 9.63 -8.43 -3.14
C THR A 136 9.78 -7.02 -2.58
N THR A 137 11.01 -6.62 -2.28
CA THR A 137 11.28 -5.25 -1.84
C THR A 137 10.84 -4.26 -2.91
N ARG A 138 10.35 -3.12 -2.46
CA ARG A 138 10.05 -1.98 -3.32
C ARG A 138 10.76 -0.77 -2.75
N PRO A 139 11.19 0.19 -3.58
CA PRO A 139 11.74 1.44 -3.08
C PRO A 139 10.77 2.04 -2.05
N GLY A 140 11.29 2.29 -0.86
CA GLY A 140 10.56 2.96 0.20
C GLY A 140 10.20 4.38 -0.22
N GLY A 141 9.17 4.94 0.43
CA GLY A 141 8.95 6.37 0.39
C GLY A 141 10.07 7.13 1.12
N PRO A 142 10.09 8.47 1.04
CA PRO A 142 11.07 9.27 1.78
C PRO A 142 11.05 8.91 3.26
N LEU A 143 12.24 8.69 3.83
CA LEU A 143 12.45 8.47 5.24
C LEU A 143 13.14 9.70 5.82
N TYR A 144 12.65 10.18 6.96
CA TYR A 144 13.26 11.29 7.69
C TYR A 144 13.96 10.73 8.92
N GLY A 145 15.28 10.87 8.97
CA GLY A 145 16.12 10.29 10.03
C GLY A 145 16.47 8.82 9.79
N ASP A 146 16.97 8.17 10.83
CA ASP A 146 17.45 6.79 10.75
C ASP A 146 16.28 5.80 10.73
N ASN A 147 16.41 4.74 9.93
CA ASN A 147 15.35 3.73 9.83
C ASN A 147 15.23 2.89 11.09
N GLN A 148 16.32 2.75 11.85
CA GLN A 148 16.41 1.87 12.99
C GLN A 148 16.68 2.65 14.28
N GLU A 149 15.82 2.45 15.27
CA GLU A 149 15.98 2.96 16.64
C GLU A 149 16.01 1.76 17.60
N GLY A 150 17.21 1.35 18.01
CA GLY A 150 17.39 0.12 18.79
C GLY A 150 16.89 -1.11 18.02
N LEU A 151 15.84 -1.75 18.52
CA LEU A 151 15.20 -2.91 17.86
C LEU A 151 14.02 -2.53 16.96
N ARG A 152 13.64 -1.25 16.89
CA ARG A 152 12.46 -0.79 16.13
C ARG A 152 12.87 -0.26 14.76
N LEU A 153 12.06 -0.56 13.76
CA LEU A 153 12.19 -0.10 12.38
C LEU A 153 11.02 0.79 11.99
N GLN A 154 11.29 1.91 11.34
CA GLN A 154 10.23 2.81 10.84
C GLN A 154 9.64 2.30 9.52
N GLN A 155 10.49 1.78 8.64
CA GLN A 155 10.14 1.21 7.34
C GLN A 155 10.73 -0.19 7.17
N MET A 156 9.99 -1.05 6.46
CA MET A 156 10.47 -2.36 6.02
C MET A 156 11.65 -2.20 5.07
N SER A 157 12.78 -2.81 5.43
CA SER A 157 14.02 -2.81 4.65
C SER A 157 14.88 -3.99 5.05
N LEU A 158 15.72 -4.49 4.15
CA LEU A 158 16.69 -5.54 4.45
C LEU A 158 18.01 -5.00 5.01
N ILE A 159 18.26 -3.70 4.84
CA ILE A 159 19.51 -3.02 5.22
C ILE A 159 19.90 -3.25 6.69
N PRO A 160 18.97 -3.17 7.68
CA PRO A 160 19.28 -3.38 9.10
C PRO A 160 20.01 -4.69 9.44
N TRP A 161 19.86 -5.72 8.60
CA TRP A 161 20.44 -7.03 8.83
C TRP A 161 21.79 -7.25 8.15
N GLN A 162 22.19 -6.39 7.21
CA GLN A 162 23.39 -6.59 6.39
C GLN A 162 24.69 -6.59 7.21
N GLU A 163 24.72 -5.87 8.33
CA GLU A 163 25.90 -5.75 9.19
C GLU A 163 25.96 -6.81 10.28
N THR A 164 24.82 -7.40 10.66
CA THR A 164 24.72 -8.31 11.82
C THR A 164 24.53 -9.76 11.43
N LEU A 165 24.07 -10.04 10.20
CA LEU A 165 23.73 -11.36 9.72
C LEU A 165 24.35 -11.60 8.35
N ALA A 166 24.51 -12.87 7.98
CA ALA A 166 24.73 -13.22 6.58
C ALA A 166 23.65 -12.55 5.71
N PRO A 167 23.97 -12.12 4.48
CA PRO A 167 23.00 -11.45 3.61
C PRO A 167 21.71 -12.24 3.50
N ILE A 168 20.57 -11.56 3.68
CA ILE A 168 19.25 -12.14 3.40
C ILE A 168 19.24 -12.57 1.93
N SER A 169 18.91 -13.84 1.69
CA SER A 169 19.16 -14.52 0.42
C SER A 169 18.39 -13.92 -0.75
N TYR A 170 17.21 -13.35 -0.46
CA TYR A 170 16.34 -12.75 -1.48
C TYR A 170 15.92 -11.34 -1.11
N GLN A 171 15.73 -10.50 -2.13
CA GLN A 171 15.28 -9.13 -2.00
C GLN A 171 13.77 -9.08 -1.73
N GLY A 172 13.34 -9.56 -0.56
CA GLY A 172 11.95 -9.51 -0.12
C GLY A 172 11.76 -10.10 1.27
N TRP A 173 10.51 -10.33 1.63
CA TRP A 173 10.12 -10.95 2.89
C TRP A 173 8.84 -11.77 2.72
N LEU A 174 8.68 -12.76 3.59
CA LEU A 174 7.47 -13.57 3.69
C LEU A 174 6.53 -12.97 4.75
N HIS A 175 5.29 -12.67 4.38
CA HIS A 175 4.23 -12.35 5.35
C HIS A 175 3.59 -13.63 5.82
N ALA A 176 4.08 -14.15 6.95
CA ALA A 176 3.60 -15.41 7.49
C ALA A 176 2.16 -15.26 8.00
N THR A 177 1.28 -16.11 7.49
CA THR A 177 -0.13 -16.20 7.89
C THR A 177 -0.40 -17.43 8.75
N GLU A 178 0.41 -18.47 8.61
CA GLU A 178 0.27 -19.75 9.29
C GLU A 178 1.65 -20.32 9.67
N GLY A 179 1.68 -21.15 10.70
CA GLY A 179 2.89 -21.80 11.19
C GLY A 179 3.26 -21.44 12.62
N GLU A 180 4.31 -22.07 13.12
CA GLU A 180 4.76 -21.88 14.50
C GLU A 180 5.40 -20.50 14.69
N GLY A 181 5.06 -19.84 15.80
CA GLY A 181 5.59 -18.50 16.09
C GLY A 181 4.99 -17.38 15.24
N VAL A 182 3.91 -17.63 14.50
CA VAL A 182 3.11 -16.60 13.82
C VAL A 182 2.14 -15.96 14.82
N PHE A 183 2.18 -14.64 14.89
CA PHE A 183 1.29 -13.76 15.63
C PHE A 183 0.11 -13.31 14.76
N ILE A 184 -0.62 -12.28 15.16
CA ILE A 184 -1.83 -11.81 14.47
C ILE A 184 -1.46 -11.33 13.05
N PRO A 185 -1.92 -12.01 11.97
CA PRO A 185 -1.70 -11.52 10.62
C PRO A 185 -2.44 -10.19 10.43
N TRP A 186 -1.76 -9.20 9.87
CA TRP A 186 -2.32 -7.84 9.69
C TRP A 186 -2.06 -7.27 8.30
N TRP A 187 -1.03 -7.78 7.62
CA TRP A 187 -0.64 -7.28 6.33
C TRP A 187 -1.64 -7.69 5.26
N GLN A 188 -1.92 -6.76 4.36
CA GLN A 188 -2.72 -7.00 3.18
C GLN A 188 -2.03 -6.35 1.99
N ALA A 189 -1.94 -7.08 0.87
CA ALA A 189 -1.33 -6.57 -0.35
C ALA A 189 -1.98 -5.27 -0.87
N ASN A 190 -3.25 -5.01 -0.52
CA ASN A 190 -3.95 -3.82 -0.95
C ASN A 190 -4.86 -3.20 0.12
N VAL A 191 -4.53 -1.97 0.50
CA VAL A 191 -5.32 -1.13 1.42
C VAL A 191 -6.41 -0.29 0.72
N MET A 192 -6.38 -0.20 -0.62
CA MET A 192 -7.37 0.53 -1.40
C MET A 192 -7.82 -0.30 -2.62
N PRO A 193 -8.94 -1.03 -2.53
CA PRO A 193 -9.40 -1.92 -3.59
C PRO A 193 -9.75 -1.16 -4.88
N PRO A 194 -9.69 -1.81 -6.07
CA PRO A 194 -10.11 -1.21 -7.33
C PRO A 194 -11.50 -0.57 -7.28
N SER A 195 -12.43 -1.18 -6.54
CA SER A 195 -13.79 -0.67 -6.36
C SER A 195 -13.85 0.74 -5.76
N ARG A 196 -12.91 1.10 -4.86
CA ARG A 196 -12.87 2.45 -4.28
C ARG A 196 -12.48 3.49 -5.35
N HIS A 197 -11.51 3.16 -6.19
CA HIS A 197 -11.11 4.00 -7.33
C HIS A 197 -12.25 4.16 -8.35
N ILE A 198 -12.98 3.08 -8.64
CA ILE A 198 -14.19 3.13 -9.49
C ILE A 198 -15.24 4.07 -8.88
N GLY A 199 -15.50 3.97 -7.57
CA GLY A 199 -16.40 4.89 -6.87
C GLY A 199 -16.00 6.36 -7.04
N TYR A 200 -14.69 6.67 -6.93
CA TYR A 200 -14.19 8.02 -7.19
C TYR A 200 -14.34 8.45 -8.64
N ALA A 201 -14.16 7.55 -9.61
CA ALA A 201 -14.38 7.85 -11.03
C ALA A 201 -15.84 8.30 -11.27
N PHE A 202 -16.83 7.57 -10.75
CA PHE A 202 -18.24 7.96 -10.83
C PHE A 202 -18.55 9.27 -10.11
N GLN A 203 -17.91 9.55 -8.97
CA GLN A 203 -18.04 10.84 -8.29
C GLN A 203 -17.54 11.99 -9.17
N TRP A 204 -16.36 11.86 -9.78
CA TRP A 204 -15.81 12.88 -10.68
C TRP A 204 -16.69 13.10 -11.91
N TRP A 205 -17.22 12.04 -12.52
CA TRP A 205 -18.16 12.17 -13.63
C TRP A 205 -19.50 12.77 -13.23
N GLY A 206 -20.01 12.47 -12.03
CA GLY A 206 -21.19 13.11 -11.47
C GLY A 206 -20.99 14.62 -11.27
N LEU A 207 -19.86 15.03 -10.69
CA LEU A 207 -19.49 16.44 -10.54
C LEU A 207 -19.31 17.12 -11.90
N THR A 208 -18.71 16.42 -12.87
CA THR A 208 -18.57 16.90 -14.26
C THR A 208 -19.94 17.18 -14.88
N LEU A 209 -20.89 16.25 -14.74
CA LEU A 209 -22.25 16.42 -15.25
C LEU A 209 -22.95 17.61 -14.58
N ALA A 210 -22.85 17.74 -13.26
CA ALA A 210 -23.42 18.88 -12.54
C ALA A 210 -22.81 20.22 -13.00
N ALA A 211 -21.49 20.29 -13.13
CA ALA A 211 -20.77 21.46 -13.64
C ALA A 211 -21.21 21.82 -15.07
N PHE A 212 -21.37 20.82 -15.93
CA PHE A 212 -21.85 21.00 -17.30
C PHE A 212 -23.29 21.54 -17.34
N VAL A 213 -24.19 21.02 -16.50
CA VAL A 213 -25.56 21.53 -16.39
C VAL A 213 -25.58 22.98 -15.91
N VAL A 214 -24.80 23.31 -14.88
CA VAL A 214 -24.67 24.69 -14.38
C VAL A 214 -24.13 25.62 -15.46
N MET A 215 -23.12 25.18 -16.20
CA MET A 215 -22.56 25.93 -17.32
C MET A 215 -23.64 26.34 -18.33
N ILE A 216 -24.47 25.37 -18.76
CA ILE A 216 -25.53 25.59 -19.75
C ILE A 216 -26.61 26.51 -19.19
N LEU A 217 -27.15 26.22 -18.00
CA LEU A 217 -28.25 26.98 -17.41
C LEU A 217 -27.83 28.42 -17.09
N GLY A 218 -26.63 28.62 -16.53
CA GLY A 218 -26.07 29.94 -16.26
C GLY A 218 -25.76 30.70 -17.56
N GLY A 219 -25.18 30.02 -18.56
CA GLY A 219 -24.89 30.60 -19.86
C GLY A 219 -26.17 31.05 -20.59
N TYR A 220 -27.23 30.26 -20.53
CA TYR A 220 -28.55 30.61 -21.07
C TYR A 220 -29.13 31.86 -20.39
N ARG A 221 -29.10 31.92 -19.05
CA ARG A 221 -29.56 33.09 -18.28
C ARG A 221 -28.77 34.35 -18.64
N MET A 222 -27.44 34.29 -18.68
CA MET A 222 -26.59 35.41 -19.04
C MET A 222 -26.80 35.90 -20.48
N ARG A 223 -27.21 35.03 -21.41
CA ARG A 223 -27.61 35.41 -22.76
C ARG A 223 -28.99 36.07 -22.79
N LYS A 224 -29.95 35.59 -22.01
CA LYS A 224 -31.30 36.19 -21.92
C LYS A 224 -31.24 37.61 -21.34
N ASP A 225 -30.45 37.84 -20.30
CA ASP A 225 -30.19 39.16 -19.69
C ASP A 225 -29.43 40.13 -20.63
N ARG A 226 -29.03 39.67 -21.82
CA ARG A 226 -28.43 40.47 -22.89
C ARG A 226 -29.46 41.00 -23.90
N ILE A 227 -30.60 40.32 -24.04
CA ILE A 227 -31.65 40.62 -25.01
C ILE A 227 -32.69 41.61 -24.42
N GLN A 228 -32.79 41.67 -23.09
CA GLN A 228 -33.53 42.68 -22.33
C GLN A 228 -32.64 43.89 -21.99
#